data_AF-A0A832HZ53-F1
#
_entry.id   AF-A0A832HZ53-F1
#
_cell.length_a   1.000
_cell.length_b   1.000
_cell.length_c   1.000
_cell.angle_alpha   90.00
_cell.angle_beta   90.00
_cell.angle_gamma   90.00
#
_symmetry.space_group_name_H-M   'P 1'
#
loop_
_entity.id
_entity.type
_entity.pdbx_description
1 polymer ?
#
loop_
_entity_poly.entity_id
_entity_poly.type
_entity_poly.pdbx_seq_one_letter_code
_entity_poly.pdbx_strand_id
1 'polypeptide(L)'
;MYDRIASKIRKVVEILKELGYDSENISPREFYEYMTGETPTGDTITLEDVLCNEFLMMHEVVEISELKKVNVPINKQTIVKFYPQVYSAHFKALDYELTYALNKEDYDWLKRRLENFQSQINDPYLPPEFNHLKQKLAHRYEYIMGKFSRFISRV
;
A
#
# COMPACT_ATOMS: atom_id res chain seq x y z
N MET A 1 -20.84 -5.23 8.11
CA MET A 1 -19.71 -5.02 7.18
C MET A 1 -19.12 -3.62 7.33
N TYR A 2 -19.89 -2.55 7.06
CA TYR A 2 -19.38 -1.17 7.17
C TYR A 2 -18.84 -0.78 8.56
N ASP A 3 -19.44 -1.26 9.65
CA ASP A 3 -18.92 -1.00 10.99
C ASP A 3 -17.53 -1.62 11.21
N ARG A 4 -17.30 -2.82 10.65
CA ARG A 4 -15.99 -3.50 10.69
C ARG A 4 -14.96 -2.70 9.91
N ILE A 5 -15.31 -2.26 8.70
CA ILE A 5 -14.45 -1.38 7.87
C ILE A 5 -14.14 -0.09 8.64
N ALA A 6 -15.15 0.58 9.20
CA ALA A 6 -14.98 1.82 9.97
C ALA A 6 -14.02 1.63 11.15
N SER A 7 -14.17 0.52 11.88
CA SER A 7 -13.29 0.19 13.00
C SER A 7 -11.85 -0.06 12.56
N LYS A 8 -11.65 -0.72 11.42
CA LYS A 8 -10.31 -1.00 10.89
C LYS A 8 -9.64 0.26 10.37
N ILE A 9 -10.37 1.13 9.66
CA ILE A 9 -9.89 2.45 9.21
C ILE A 9 -9.44 3.27 10.42
N ARG A 10 -10.28 3.40 11.47
CA ARG A 10 -9.90 4.16 12.67
C ARG A 10 -8.60 3.66 13.30
N LYS A 11 -8.45 2.34 13.45
CA LYS A 11 -7.22 1.74 14.03
C LYS A 11 -5.99 2.11 13.21
N VAL A 12 -6.07 2.00 11.89
CA VAL A 12 -4.96 2.30 10.98
C VAL A 12 -4.64 3.79 10.93
N VAL A 13 -5.65 4.67 10.96
CA VAL A 13 -5.45 6.12 10.98
C VAL A 13 -4.64 6.56 12.21
N GLU A 14 -4.88 5.97 13.39
CA GLU A 14 -4.08 6.26 14.57
C GLU A 14 -2.61 5.84 14.40
N ILE A 15 -2.36 4.65 13.84
CA ILE A 15 -1.00 4.18 13.54
C ILE A 15 -0.32 5.11 12.52
N LEU A 16 -1.02 5.49 11.47
CA LEU A 16 -0.51 6.39 10.43
C LEU A 16 -0.15 7.76 10.99
N LYS A 17 -0.94 8.28 11.92
CA LYS A 17 -0.66 9.51 12.64
C LYS A 17 0.64 9.43 13.45
N GLU A 18 0.90 8.31 14.11
CA GLU A 18 2.18 8.06 14.81
C GLU A 18 3.36 8.01 13.83
N LEU A 19 3.14 7.55 12.60
CA LEU A 19 4.12 7.58 11.51
C LEU A 19 4.24 8.94 10.80
N GLY A 20 3.54 9.97 11.29
CA GLY A 20 3.56 11.32 10.72
C GLY A 20 2.79 11.46 9.40
N TYR A 21 1.85 10.56 9.12
CA TYR A 21 0.96 10.66 7.97
C TYR A 21 -0.39 11.25 8.37
N ASP A 22 -0.81 12.28 7.65
CA ASP A 22 -2.16 12.85 7.76
C ASP A 22 -3.06 12.20 6.69
N SER A 23 -4.06 11.45 7.15
CA SER A 23 -4.98 10.71 6.29
C SER A 23 -6.21 11.55 5.99
N GLU A 24 -6.63 11.54 4.72
CA GLU A 24 -7.95 12.04 4.34
C GLU A 24 -9.05 11.22 5.02
N ASN A 25 -10.23 11.85 5.16
CA ASN A 25 -11.39 11.16 5.70
C ASN A 25 -11.91 10.14 4.68
N ILE A 26 -11.89 8.86 5.03
CA ILE A 26 -12.36 7.76 4.19
C ILE A 26 -13.60 7.15 4.82
N SER A 27 -14.72 7.23 4.12
CA SER A 27 -15.94 6.56 4.56
C SER A 27 -15.84 5.05 4.34
N PRO A 28 -16.53 4.23 5.17
CA PRO A 28 -16.57 2.78 4.97
C PRO A 28 -17.12 2.37 3.60
N ARG A 29 -17.97 3.21 3.01
CA ARG A 29 -18.54 2.99 1.69
C ARG A 29 -17.52 3.20 0.58
N GLU A 30 -16.78 4.32 0.62
CA GLU A 30 -15.69 4.57 -0.33
C GLU A 30 -14.67 3.44 -0.31
N PHE A 31 -14.24 3.02 0.88
CA PHE A 31 -13.32 1.89 1.04
C PHE A 31 -13.87 0.61 0.42
N TYR A 32 -15.12 0.26 0.71
CA TYR A 32 -15.76 -0.93 0.14
C TYR A 32 -15.86 -0.86 -1.39
N GLU A 33 -16.30 0.28 -1.93
CA GLU A 33 -16.44 0.45 -3.38
C GLU A 33 -15.08 0.38 -4.08
N TYR A 34 -14.04 0.98 -3.51
CA TYR A 34 -12.69 0.90 -4.03
C TYR A 34 -12.17 -0.54 -4.06
N MET A 35 -12.26 -1.25 -2.92
CA MET A 35 -11.79 -2.64 -2.78
C MET A 35 -12.57 -3.67 -3.61
N THR A 36 -13.79 -3.34 -4.03
CA THR A 36 -14.64 -4.22 -4.86
C THR A 36 -14.78 -3.69 -6.28
N GLY A 37 -13.92 -2.74 -6.66
CA GLY A 37 -13.81 -2.21 -8.00
C GLY A 37 -13.09 -3.17 -8.95
N GLU A 38 -13.17 -2.86 -10.23
CA GLU A 38 -12.43 -3.60 -11.25
C GLU A 38 -10.96 -3.17 -11.24
N THR A 39 -10.06 -4.15 -11.34
CA THR A 39 -8.61 -3.92 -11.53
C THR A 39 -8.19 -4.44 -12.90
N PRO A 40 -7.35 -3.73 -13.67
CA PRO A 40 -6.88 -4.21 -14.97
C PRO A 40 -6.07 -5.52 -14.88
N THR A 41 -5.43 -5.76 -13.73
CA THR A 41 -4.50 -6.87 -13.47
C THR A 41 -5.18 -8.11 -12.89
N GLY A 42 -6.48 -8.05 -12.59
CA GLY A 42 -7.19 -9.15 -11.95
C GLY A 42 -6.63 -9.49 -10.56
N ASP A 43 -6.45 -8.48 -9.71
CA ASP A 43 -5.86 -8.64 -8.39
C ASP A 43 -6.61 -9.69 -7.57
N THR A 44 -5.84 -10.52 -6.85
CA THR A 44 -6.38 -11.65 -6.07
C THR A 44 -6.60 -11.31 -4.60
N ILE A 45 -6.15 -10.15 -4.14
CA ILE A 45 -6.33 -9.69 -2.76
C ILE A 45 -7.79 -9.28 -2.59
N THR A 46 -8.48 -9.97 -1.68
CA THR A 46 -9.88 -9.69 -1.38
C THR A 46 -10.03 -8.65 -0.28
N LEU A 47 -11.22 -8.04 -0.17
CA LEU A 47 -11.57 -7.20 0.98
C LEU A 47 -11.35 -7.92 2.32
N GLU A 48 -11.59 -9.24 2.39
CA GLU A 48 -11.41 -9.98 3.63
C GLU A 48 -9.93 -10.15 4.00
N ASP A 49 -9.07 -10.40 3.01
CA ASP A 49 -7.61 -10.43 3.22
C ASP A 49 -7.11 -9.11 3.79
N VAL A 50 -7.60 -8.01 3.22
CA VAL A 50 -7.28 -6.66 3.70
C VAL A 50 -7.79 -6.46 5.12
N LEU A 51 -9.07 -6.75 5.42
CA LEU A 51 -9.63 -6.55 6.76
C LEU A 51 -8.95 -7.42 7.86
N CYS A 52 -8.31 -8.52 7.49
CA CYS A 52 -7.60 -9.42 8.39
C CYS A 52 -6.11 -9.08 8.54
N ASN A 53 -5.54 -8.26 7.66
CA ASN A 53 -4.12 -7.92 7.67
C ASN A 53 -3.92 -6.40 7.88
N GLU A 54 -3.25 -6.02 8.97
CA GLU A 54 -3.08 -4.60 9.30
C GLU A 54 -2.18 -3.85 8.32
N PHE A 55 -1.20 -4.51 7.71
CA PHE A 55 -0.33 -3.93 6.70
C PHE A 55 -1.10 -3.65 5.40
N LEU A 56 -1.94 -4.60 4.97
CA LEU A 56 -2.82 -4.37 3.82
C LEU A 56 -3.86 -3.28 4.12
N MET A 57 -4.47 -3.26 5.30
CA MET A 57 -5.36 -2.14 5.67
C MET A 57 -4.64 -0.79 5.60
N MET A 58 -3.39 -0.73 6.06
CA MET A 58 -2.56 0.48 5.97
C MET A 58 -2.32 0.89 4.53
N HIS A 59 -1.93 -0.07 3.69
CA HIS A 59 -1.72 0.16 2.25
C HIS A 59 -2.95 0.82 1.63
N GLU A 60 -4.12 0.20 1.77
CA GLU A 60 -5.35 0.70 1.13
C GLU A 60 -5.80 2.05 1.68
N VAL A 61 -5.66 2.29 2.98
CA VAL A 61 -6.01 3.59 3.59
C VAL A 61 -5.11 4.70 3.03
N VAL A 62 -3.80 4.46 2.91
CA VAL A 62 -2.88 5.44 2.33
C VAL A 62 -3.17 5.65 0.85
N GLU A 63 -3.40 4.59 0.08
CA GLU A 63 -3.66 4.68 -1.35
C GLU A 63 -4.91 5.53 -1.64
N ILE A 64 -6.02 5.22 -0.98
CA ILE A 64 -7.28 5.98 -1.08
C ILE A 64 -7.06 7.43 -0.64
N SER A 65 -6.34 7.66 0.46
CA SER A 65 -6.09 9.00 0.99
C SER A 65 -5.27 9.86 0.01
N GLU A 66 -4.21 9.32 -0.60
CA GLU A 66 -3.42 10.03 -1.60
C GLU A 66 -4.23 10.37 -2.86
N LEU A 67 -5.11 9.46 -3.30
CA LEU A 67 -6.03 9.73 -4.40
C LEU A 67 -6.98 10.88 -4.07
N LYS A 68 -7.52 10.93 -2.84
CA LYS A 68 -8.39 12.01 -2.39
C LYS A 68 -7.67 13.36 -2.34
N LYS A 69 -6.39 13.40 -1.91
CA LYS A 69 -5.58 14.63 -1.89
C LYS A 69 -5.42 15.27 -3.26
N VAL A 70 -5.48 14.48 -4.33
CA VAL A 70 -5.45 14.95 -5.72
C VAL A 70 -6.83 15.00 -6.38
N ASN A 71 -7.89 15.02 -5.57
CA ASN A 71 -9.30 15.12 -5.99
C ASN A 71 -9.79 13.98 -6.90
N VAL A 72 -9.19 12.79 -6.79
CA VAL A 72 -9.70 11.60 -7.49
C VAL A 72 -10.91 11.05 -6.75
N PRO A 73 -12.07 10.87 -7.42
CA PRO A 73 -13.24 10.24 -6.81
C PRO A 73 -12.97 8.78 -6.46
N ILE A 74 -13.45 8.34 -5.29
CA ILE A 74 -13.27 6.97 -4.79
C ILE A 74 -14.57 6.17 -4.99
N ASN A 75 -14.52 5.20 -5.89
CA ASN A 75 -15.61 4.27 -6.24
C ASN A 75 -15.05 3.05 -7.01
N LYS A 76 -15.93 2.16 -7.47
CA LYS A 76 -15.57 0.91 -8.17
C LYS A 76 -14.79 1.09 -9.49
N GLN A 77 -14.80 2.29 -10.07
CA GLN A 77 -14.14 2.58 -11.35
C GLN A 77 -12.87 3.39 -11.16
N THR A 78 -12.50 3.73 -9.91
CA THR A 78 -11.35 4.60 -9.61
C THR A 78 -10.07 4.06 -10.20
N ILE A 79 -9.79 2.77 -9.98
CA ILE A 79 -8.55 2.13 -10.45
C ILE A 79 -8.47 2.23 -11.97
N VAL A 80 -9.47 1.75 -12.70
CA VAL A 80 -9.48 1.75 -14.18
C VAL A 80 -9.43 3.15 -14.79
N LYS A 81 -10.12 4.14 -14.20
CA LYS A 81 -10.28 5.47 -14.81
C LYS A 81 -9.14 6.45 -14.52
N PHE A 82 -8.38 6.22 -13.45
CA PHE A 82 -7.40 7.18 -12.95
C PHE A 82 -5.98 6.61 -12.91
N TYR A 83 -5.65 5.75 -13.89
CA TYR A 83 -4.26 5.58 -14.30
C TYR A 83 -3.78 6.89 -14.95
N PRO A 84 -2.66 7.52 -14.53
CA PRO A 84 -1.53 7.04 -13.72
C PRO A 84 -1.54 7.39 -12.22
N GLN A 85 -2.51 8.14 -11.71
CA GLN A 85 -2.56 8.61 -10.32
C GLN A 85 -2.61 7.47 -9.31
N VAL A 86 -3.31 6.38 -9.65
CA VAL A 86 -3.40 5.15 -8.83
C VAL A 86 -2.02 4.57 -8.58
N TYR A 87 -1.13 4.50 -9.58
CA TYR A 87 0.24 4.04 -9.38
C TYR A 87 1.01 4.92 -8.39
N SER A 88 0.93 6.24 -8.54
CA SER A 88 1.61 7.17 -7.62
C SER A 88 1.15 6.96 -6.17
N ALA A 89 -0.16 6.83 -5.97
CA ALA A 89 -0.77 6.54 -4.68
C ALA A 89 -0.32 5.17 -4.13
N HIS A 90 -0.29 4.14 -4.97
CA HIS A 90 0.18 2.80 -4.64
C HIS A 90 1.62 2.78 -4.12
N PHE A 91 2.53 3.49 -4.79
CA PHE A 91 3.92 3.55 -4.34
C PHE A 91 4.09 4.29 -3.01
N LYS A 92 3.24 5.29 -2.76
CA LYS A 92 3.19 5.99 -1.47
C LYS A 92 2.63 5.08 -0.38
N ALA A 93 1.61 4.27 -0.68
CA ALA A 93 1.07 3.27 0.22
C ALA A 93 2.12 2.21 0.60
N LEU A 94 2.85 1.68 -0.39
CA LEU A 94 3.91 0.71 -0.18
C LEU A 94 5.04 1.26 0.72
N ASP A 95 5.38 2.54 0.60
CA ASP A 95 6.36 3.21 1.48
C ASP A 95 5.95 3.12 2.96
N TYR A 96 4.70 3.48 3.28
CA TYR A 96 4.18 3.43 4.65
C TYR A 96 4.01 2.00 5.15
N GLU A 97 3.49 1.11 4.31
CA GLU A 97 3.32 -0.30 4.65
C GLU A 97 4.65 -0.94 5.08
N LEU A 98 5.69 -0.81 4.24
CA LEU A 98 7.00 -1.39 4.52
C LEU A 98 7.67 -0.70 5.73
N THR A 99 7.47 0.61 5.90
CA THR A 99 7.98 1.33 7.08
C THR A 99 7.33 0.80 8.36
N TYR A 100 6.03 0.56 8.34
CA TYR A 100 5.31 0.03 9.50
C TYR A 100 5.70 -1.42 9.79
N ALA A 101 5.79 -2.27 8.77
CA ALA A 101 6.25 -3.65 8.92
C ALA A 101 7.68 -3.71 9.50
N LEU A 102 8.57 -2.81 9.07
CA LEU A 102 9.91 -2.70 9.64
C LEU A 102 9.89 -2.27 11.11
N ASN A 103 9.04 -1.30 11.48
CA ASN A 103 8.89 -0.87 12.89
C ASN A 103 8.32 -1.97 13.78
N LYS A 104 7.54 -2.91 13.20
CA LYS A 104 7.03 -4.10 13.88
C LYS A 104 7.99 -5.28 13.86
N GLU A 105 9.13 -5.15 13.19
CA GLU A 105 10.09 -6.23 12.97
C GLU A 105 9.46 -7.46 12.27
N ASP A 106 8.40 -7.25 11.47
CA ASP A 106 7.75 -8.33 10.70
C ASP A 106 8.50 -8.57 9.38
N TYR A 107 9.61 -9.28 9.52
CA TYR A 107 10.53 -9.53 8.41
C TYR A 107 9.98 -10.52 7.37
N ASP A 108 9.10 -11.42 7.77
CA ASP A 108 8.43 -12.35 6.86
C ASP A 108 7.46 -11.60 5.95
N TRP A 109 6.71 -10.62 6.49
CA TRP A 109 5.87 -9.74 5.69
C TRP A 109 6.70 -8.93 4.69
N LEU A 110 7.78 -8.29 5.17
CA LEU A 110 8.68 -7.51 4.32
C LEU A 110 9.22 -8.32 3.16
N LYS A 111 9.73 -9.53 3.42
CA LYS A 111 10.26 -10.41 2.38
C LYS A 111 9.20 -10.73 1.33
N ARG A 112 8.02 -11.20 1.76
CA ARG A 112 6.91 -11.55 0.86
C ARG A 112 6.46 -10.37 0.01
N ARG A 113 6.33 -9.18 0.58
CA ARG A 113 5.89 -7.99 -0.16
C ARG A 113 6.93 -7.52 -1.16
N LEU A 114 8.21 -7.59 -0.81
CA LEU A 114 9.29 -7.24 -1.73
C LEU A 114 9.41 -8.22 -2.90
N GLU A 115 9.20 -9.53 -2.67
CA GLU A 115 9.11 -10.54 -3.73
C GLU A 115 7.93 -10.28 -4.68
N ASN A 116 6.74 -9.99 -4.13
CA ASN A 116 5.57 -9.62 -4.94
C ASN A 116 5.82 -8.33 -5.73
N PHE A 117 6.44 -7.33 -5.11
CA PHE A 117 6.77 -6.07 -5.74
C PHE A 117 7.73 -6.23 -6.93
N GLN A 118 8.68 -7.17 -6.86
CA GLN A 118 9.57 -7.48 -7.99
C GLN A 118 8.79 -7.97 -9.22
N SER A 119 7.68 -8.69 -9.03
CA SER A 119 6.79 -9.04 -10.14
C SER A 119 6.02 -7.84 -10.69
N GLN A 120 5.57 -6.92 -9.82
CA GLN A 120 4.84 -5.70 -10.20
C GLN A 120 5.72 -4.65 -10.91
N ILE A 121 7.02 -4.58 -10.59
CA ILE A 121 7.97 -3.75 -11.33
C ILE A 121 8.06 -4.15 -12.81
N ASN A 122 7.77 -5.41 -13.13
CA ASN A 122 7.78 -5.92 -14.49
C ASN A 122 6.38 -5.87 -15.14
N ASP A 123 5.42 -5.16 -14.53
CA ASP A 123 4.08 -4.99 -15.09
C ASP A 123 4.15 -4.29 -16.47
N PRO A 124 3.65 -4.92 -17.54
CA PRO A 124 3.66 -4.35 -18.90
C PRO A 124 2.83 -3.06 -19.03
N TYR A 125 1.95 -2.78 -18.07
CA TYR A 125 1.11 -1.58 -18.02
C TYR A 125 1.69 -0.46 -17.15
N LEU A 126 2.86 -0.66 -16.52
CA LEU A 126 3.51 0.38 -15.72
C LEU A 126 4.00 1.54 -16.63
N PRO A 127 3.49 2.78 -16.45
CA PRO A 127 3.91 3.89 -17.29
C PRO A 127 5.43 4.20 -17.16
N PRO A 128 6.15 4.48 -18.27
CA PRO A 128 7.60 4.69 -18.26
C PRO A 128 8.09 5.79 -17.31
N GLU A 129 7.24 6.80 -17.06
CA GLU A 129 7.52 7.89 -16.13
C GLU A 129 7.77 7.38 -14.70
N PHE A 130 7.32 6.18 -14.32
CA PHE A 130 7.52 5.60 -13.00
C PHE A 130 8.80 4.78 -12.85
N ASN A 131 9.69 4.77 -13.85
CA ASN A 131 11.00 4.15 -13.73
C ASN A 131 11.84 4.69 -12.55
N HIS A 132 11.64 5.96 -12.16
CA HIS A 132 12.29 6.53 -10.98
C HIS A 132 11.81 5.89 -9.66
N LEU A 133 10.56 5.42 -9.61
CA LEU A 133 10.02 4.73 -8.43
C LEU A 133 10.61 3.32 -8.29
N LYS A 134 10.92 2.64 -9.41
CA LYS A 134 11.71 1.40 -9.39
C LYS A 134 13.05 1.61 -8.67
N GLN A 135 13.76 2.68 -9.00
CA GLN A 135 15.07 2.98 -8.40
C GLN A 135 14.96 3.33 -6.91
N LYS A 136 13.96 4.12 -6.54
CA LYS A 136 13.71 4.50 -5.14
C LYS A 136 13.41 3.28 -4.26
N LEU A 137 12.65 2.32 -4.80
CA LEU A 137 12.27 1.11 -4.08
C LEU A 137 13.38 0.06 -4.09
N ALA A 138 14.18 -0.04 -5.16
CA ALA A 138 15.40 -0.84 -5.17
C ALA A 138 16.39 -0.37 -4.10
N HIS A 139 16.62 0.94 -3.96
CA HIS A 139 17.49 1.47 -2.91
C HIS A 139 16.94 1.17 -1.50
N ARG A 140 15.61 1.20 -1.31
CA ARG A 140 15.00 0.80 -0.04
C ARG A 140 15.12 -0.69 0.22
N TYR A 141 14.92 -1.52 -0.79
CA TYR A 141 15.17 -2.96 -0.73
C TYR A 141 16.61 -3.23 -0.31
N GLU A 142 17.59 -2.64 -0.98
CA GLU A 142 19.02 -2.77 -0.66
C GLU A 142 19.35 -2.25 0.74
N TYR A 143 18.75 -1.15 1.18
CA TYR A 143 18.93 -0.63 2.54
C TYR A 143 18.36 -1.59 3.60
N ILE A 144 17.16 -2.10 3.37
CA ILE A 144 16.49 -3.06 4.25
C ILE A 144 17.30 -4.37 4.30
N MET A 145 17.67 -4.93 3.14
CA MET A 145 18.56 -6.10 2.98
C MET A 145 19.97 -5.89 3.55
N GLY A 146 20.51 -4.67 3.46
CA GLY A 146 21.78 -4.29 4.05
C GLY A 146 21.74 -4.17 5.57
N LYS A 147 20.60 -3.80 6.16
CA LYS A 147 20.39 -3.91 7.61
C LYS A 147 20.31 -5.36 8.05
N PHE A 148 19.66 -6.22 7.26
CA PHE A 148 19.57 -7.66 7.53
C PHE A 148 20.94 -8.35 7.56
N SER A 149 21.83 -8.09 6.59
CA SER A 149 23.16 -8.73 6.54
C SER A 149 24.06 -8.37 7.72
N ARG A 150 23.90 -7.16 8.28
CA ARG A 150 24.62 -6.69 9.47
C ARG A 150 24.08 -7.26 10.79
N PHE A 151 22.85 -7.74 10.82
CA PHE A 151 22.26 -8.38 12.00
C PHE A 151 22.64 -9.86 12.11
N ILE A 152 22.74 -10.57 10.99
CA ILE A 152 23.14 -11.99 10.95
C ILE A 152 24.65 -12.17 11.26
N SER A 153 25.48 -11.19 10.93
CA SER A 153 26.93 -11.22 11.19
C SER A 153 27.34 -10.81 12.62
N ARG A 154 26.37 -10.69 13.54
CA ARG A 154 26.59 -10.40 14.97
C ARG A 154 26.16 -11.55 15.91
N VAL A 155 25.88 -12.74 15.36
CA VAL A 155 25.66 -13.97 16.14
C VAL A 155 26.86 -14.88 15.98
#